data_AF-A0A0D7ALQ0-F1
#
_entry.id   AF-A0A0D7ALQ0-F1
#
_cell.length_a   1.000
_cell.length_b   1.000
_cell.length_c   1.000
_cell.angle_alpha   90.00
_cell.angle_beta   90.00
_cell.angle_gamma   90.00
#
_symmetry.space_group_name_H-M   'P 1'
#
loop_
_entity.id
_entity.type
_entity.pdbx_description
1 polymer ?
#
loop_
_entity_poly.entity_id
_entity_poly.type
_entity_poly.pdbx_seq_one_letter_code
_entity_poly.pdbx_strand_id
1 'polypeptide(L)'
;MASVVLFSRSSLQVFHRSPQTSEHEGESPKSIDVVYWTLTAPSYLSHLHPKCEQQLVSTSEMQAHEDATMRGAIEGTVVGATLAGLAHLALPHRFPAYRAIPGHLKMLGAMIIIIPCFAVQSERRGLQFDRAHWSGESATLLEEKQRQEELRWSRLSMTQKVKEYCADHTYTLIVGGWAGSLALAGSILWQDKYMTKAQKVVQARMWAQGLAIGMLIVAGALSASSRSASKEQQVEDHSWRDIIEFQEREHRIAQGVVTRTA
;
A
#
# COMPACT_ATOMS: atom_id res chain seq x y z
N MET A 1 -66.48 9.50 7.70
CA MET A 1 -65.56 9.12 8.78
C MET A 1 -64.19 9.62 8.42
N ALA A 2 -63.64 10.49 9.27
CA ALA A 2 -62.36 11.18 9.16
C ALA A 2 -61.17 10.18 9.17
N SER A 3 -59.95 10.48 8.71
CA SER A 3 -59.27 11.77 8.60
C SER A 3 -58.34 11.83 7.38
N VAL A 4 -58.25 13.05 6.86
CA VAL A 4 -57.33 13.58 5.86
C VAL A 4 -56.20 14.32 6.61
N VAL A 5 -55.15 14.74 5.88
CA VAL A 5 -54.26 15.91 6.16
C VAL A 5 -53.07 15.62 7.12
N LEU A 6 -51.80 15.99 6.89
CA LEU A 6 -51.10 16.72 5.82
C LEU A 6 -49.58 16.48 5.93
N PHE A 7 -48.96 16.67 4.77
CA PHE A 7 -47.59 17.09 4.49
C PHE A 7 -47.06 18.22 5.41
N SER A 8 -45.81 18.16 5.87
CA SER A 8 -45.00 19.38 6.05
C SER A 8 -43.50 19.11 6.03
N ARG A 9 -42.86 19.68 5.01
CA ARG A 9 -41.43 19.93 4.88
C ARG A 9 -41.12 21.19 5.70
N SER A 10 -40.05 21.19 6.50
CA SER A 10 -38.99 22.24 6.53
C SER A 10 -38.31 22.39 7.90
N SER A 11 -37.00 22.69 7.82
CA SER A 11 -36.16 23.38 8.80
C SER A 11 -35.62 22.54 9.97
N LEU A 12 -34.35 22.13 9.92
CA LEU A 12 -33.19 22.89 10.45
C LEU A 12 -33.38 23.32 11.92
N GLN A 13 -32.81 22.55 12.85
CA GLN A 13 -32.06 22.94 14.07
C GLN A 13 -31.51 21.61 14.65
N VAL A 14 -30.23 21.25 14.55
CA VAL A 14 -29.09 21.74 15.38
C VAL A 14 -29.53 22.16 16.78
N PHE A 15 -29.51 21.25 17.76
CA PHE A 15 -28.94 21.53 19.09
C PHE A 15 -28.75 20.25 19.92
N HIS A 16 -27.63 20.23 20.65
CA HIS A 16 -27.06 19.16 21.45
C HIS A 16 -27.63 19.16 22.88
N ARG A 17 -27.79 18.01 23.55
CA ARG A 17 -27.79 17.93 25.02
C ARG A 17 -27.34 16.57 25.54
N SER A 18 -26.18 16.55 26.19
CA SER A 18 -25.63 15.45 26.98
C SER A 18 -26.19 15.46 28.41
N PRO A 19 -26.18 14.33 29.15
CA PRO A 19 -26.57 14.30 30.55
C PRO A 19 -25.44 14.83 31.46
N GLN A 20 -25.83 15.56 32.49
CA GLN A 20 -24.97 16.16 33.51
C GLN A 20 -24.46 15.13 34.52
N THR A 21 -23.20 15.26 34.93
CA THR A 21 -22.69 14.81 36.23
C THR A 21 -22.21 16.02 37.02
N SER A 22 -22.57 16.01 38.30
CA SER A 22 -22.49 17.03 39.34
C SER A 22 -21.17 17.79 39.47
N GLU A 23 -21.32 19.11 39.43
CA GLU A 23 -20.80 20.13 40.35
C GLU A 23 -19.65 19.72 41.32
N HIS A 24 -18.45 20.19 40.99
CA HIS A 24 -17.57 20.82 41.97
C HIS A 24 -17.10 22.16 41.40
N GLU A 25 -17.41 23.20 42.16
CA GLU A 25 -17.20 24.62 41.87
C GLU A 25 -15.71 24.98 42.01
N GLY A 26 -15.16 25.69 41.02
CA GLY A 26 -13.76 26.08 40.97
C GLY A 26 -13.40 26.84 39.69
N GLU A 27 -13.93 28.05 39.59
CA GLU A 27 -13.39 29.24 38.89
C GLU A 27 -12.37 29.03 37.73
N SER A 28 -12.78 29.35 36.50
CA SER A 28 -11.88 29.57 35.35
C SER A 28 -11.38 31.01 35.34
N PRO A 29 -10.12 31.25 34.92
CA PRO A 29 -9.99 31.91 33.63
C PRO A 29 -8.85 31.41 32.75
N LYS A 30 -9.21 31.12 31.49
CA LYS A 30 -8.55 31.58 30.25
C LYS A 30 -7.08 31.16 29.99
N SER A 31 -6.90 30.38 28.91
CA SER A 31 -5.93 30.68 27.84
C SER A 31 -4.45 30.86 28.22
N ILE A 32 -3.90 30.06 29.13
CA ILE A 32 -2.45 30.04 29.37
C ILE A 32 -2.06 28.59 29.59
N ASP A 33 -1.53 27.92 28.55
CA ASP A 33 -0.70 26.70 28.68
C ASP A 33 -0.06 26.23 27.35
N VAL A 34 -0.07 27.05 26.29
CA VAL A 34 0.78 26.82 25.10
C VAL A 34 2.09 27.61 25.19
N VAL A 35 2.19 28.60 26.09
CA VAL A 35 3.32 29.54 26.19
C VAL A 35 4.40 29.09 27.18
N TYR A 36 4.12 28.14 28.08
CA TYR A 36 5.10 27.71 29.09
C TYR A 36 6.12 26.67 28.61
N TRP A 37 5.89 26.00 27.47
CA TRP A 37 6.92 25.14 26.86
C TRP A 37 8.02 25.92 26.14
N THR A 38 7.86 27.23 25.90
CA THR A 38 8.84 28.03 25.15
C THR A 38 9.80 28.85 26.02
N LEU A 39 9.66 28.86 27.35
CA LEU A 39 10.41 29.79 28.21
C LEU A 39 11.25 29.16 29.35
N THR A 40 11.34 27.84 29.43
CA THR A 40 12.26 27.15 30.36
C THR A 40 12.99 26.00 29.67
N ALA A 41 13.44 26.20 28.44
CA ALA A 41 14.45 25.32 27.85
C ALA A 41 15.82 25.74 28.42
N PRO A 42 16.53 24.88 29.16
CA PRO A 42 17.88 25.19 29.63
C PRO A 42 18.78 25.46 28.42
N SER A 43 19.52 26.56 28.44
CA SER A 43 20.49 26.99 27.42
C SER A 43 21.67 26.00 27.21
N TYR A 44 21.59 24.79 27.77
CA TYR A 44 22.57 23.72 27.65
C TYR A 44 22.25 22.71 26.53
N LEU A 45 21.08 22.78 25.89
CA LEU A 45 20.70 21.90 24.78
C LEU A 45 21.16 22.38 23.39
N SER A 46 21.80 23.55 23.27
CA SER A 46 22.36 24.03 22.00
C SER A 46 23.68 23.36 21.61
N HIS A 47 24.37 22.71 22.56
CA HIS A 47 25.70 22.11 22.34
C HIS A 47 25.69 20.59 22.17
N LEU A 48 24.53 19.94 22.38
CA LEU A 48 24.37 18.48 22.28
C LEU A 48 23.64 18.03 21.01
N HIS A 49 23.39 18.93 20.07
CA HIS A 49 23.24 18.55 18.68
C HIS A 49 24.62 18.68 18.02
N PRO A 50 25.55 17.69 18.14
CA PRO A 50 26.49 17.52 17.04
C PRO A 50 25.59 17.44 15.81
N LYS A 51 25.90 18.21 14.77
CA LYS A 51 25.19 18.22 13.50
C LYS A 51 24.65 16.80 13.27
N CYS A 52 23.36 16.58 13.50
CA CYS A 52 22.66 15.58 12.73
C CYS A 52 22.78 16.21 11.37
N GLU A 53 23.84 15.82 10.68
CA GLU A 53 23.92 15.83 9.26
C GLU A 53 22.67 15.07 8.86
N GLN A 54 21.53 15.79 8.82
CA GLN A 54 20.63 15.65 7.70
C GLN A 54 21.60 15.66 6.54
N GLN A 55 21.90 14.46 6.06
CA GLN A 55 22.49 14.23 4.77
C GLN A 55 21.47 14.86 3.83
N LEU A 56 21.58 16.18 3.69
CA LEU A 56 20.71 17.00 2.88
C LEU A 56 20.98 16.47 1.50
N VAL A 57 20.07 15.63 1.02
CA VAL A 57 20.06 15.15 -0.36
C VAL A 57 20.33 16.39 -1.19
N SER A 58 21.45 16.37 -1.92
CA SER A 58 21.84 17.56 -2.66
C SER A 58 20.68 17.93 -3.58
N THR A 59 20.41 19.22 -3.73
CA THR A 59 19.25 19.68 -4.52
C THR A 59 19.28 19.13 -5.95
N SER A 60 20.47 18.83 -6.49
CA SER A 60 20.66 18.14 -7.77
C SER A 60 20.25 16.66 -7.75
N GLU A 61 20.55 15.92 -6.68
CA GLU A 61 20.14 14.52 -6.54
C GLU A 61 18.62 14.39 -6.42
N MET A 62 17.98 15.33 -5.70
CA MET A 62 16.52 15.38 -5.61
C MET A 62 15.87 15.59 -6.97
N GLN A 63 16.40 16.53 -7.77
CA GLN A 63 15.94 16.77 -9.15
C GLN A 63 16.15 15.56 -10.04
N ALA A 64 17.29 14.87 -9.92
CA ALA A 64 17.57 13.67 -10.69
C ALA A 64 16.62 12.52 -10.35
N HIS A 65 16.27 12.36 -9.06
CA HIS A 65 15.27 11.40 -8.61
C HIS A 65 13.85 11.76 -9.10
N GLU A 66 13.48 13.05 -9.04
CA GLU A 66 12.22 13.56 -9.59
C GLU A 66 12.11 13.29 -11.10
N ASP A 67 13.18 13.55 -11.87
CA ASP A 67 13.25 13.26 -13.30
C ASP A 67 13.10 11.77 -13.59
N ALA A 68 13.75 10.90 -12.81
CA ALA A 68 13.63 9.46 -12.95
C ALA A 68 12.19 8.98 -12.67
N THR A 69 11.58 9.49 -11.60
CA THR A 69 10.20 9.19 -11.22
C THR A 69 9.21 9.68 -12.28
N MET A 70 9.42 10.89 -12.81
CA MET A 70 8.60 11.49 -13.86
C MET A 70 8.68 10.69 -15.16
N ARG A 71 9.87 10.22 -15.55
CA ARG A 71 10.03 9.31 -16.70
C ARG A 71 9.21 8.03 -16.51
N GLY A 72 9.25 7.44 -15.31
CA GLY A 72 8.42 6.28 -14.97
C GLY A 72 6.92 6.56 -15.05
N ALA A 73 6.49 7.71 -14.54
CA ALA A 73 5.11 8.18 -14.63
C ALA A 73 4.62 8.31 -16.09
N ILE A 74 5.43 8.91 -16.96
CA ILE A 74 5.11 9.06 -18.39
C ILE A 74 5.02 7.69 -19.06
N GLU A 75 6.00 6.82 -18.85
CA GLU A 75 5.99 5.44 -19.38
C GLU A 75 4.75 4.68 -18.92
N GLY A 76 4.44 4.72 -17.62
CA GLY A 76 3.26 4.08 -17.04
C GLY A 76 1.95 4.61 -17.63
N THR A 77 1.86 5.91 -17.88
CA THR A 77 0.69 6.54 -18.49
C THR A 77 0.51 6.10 -19.94
N VAL A 78 1.59 6.07 -20.72
CA VAL A 78 1.57 5.61 -22.12
C VAL A 78 1.16 4.14 -22.19
N VAL A 79 1.76 3.29 -21.36
CA VAL A 79 1.40 1.86 -21.27
C VAL A 79 -0.06 1.69 -20.85
N GLY A 80 -0.51 2.41 -19.82
CA GLY A 80 -1.90 2.37 -19.37
C GLY A 80 -2.88 2.86 -20.44
N ALA A 81 -2.55 3.94 -21.14
CA ALA A 81 -3.39 4.53 -22.19
C ALA A 81 -3.49 3.63 -23.41
N THR A 82 -2.38 2.99 -23.82
CA THR A 82 -2.39 2.00 -24.90
C THR A 82 -3.24 0.79 -24.53
N LEU A 83 -3.12 0.27 -23.31
CA LEU A 83 -3.94 -0.85 -22.83
C LEU A 83 -5.43 -0.49 -22.78
N ALA A 84 -5.76 0.69 -22.24
CA ALA A 84 -7.14 1.18 -22.20
C ALA A 84 -7.70 1.45 -23.60
N GLY A 85 -6.89 1.97 -24.52
CA GLY A 85 -7.27 2.20 -25.92
C GLY A 85 -7.53 0.90 -26.66
N LEU A 86 -6.64 -0.10 -26.54
CA LEU A 86 -6.85 -1.43 -27.12
C LEU A 86 -8.11 -2.09 -26.56
N ALA A 87 -8.34 -2.00 -25.24
CA ALA A 87 -9.57 -2.48 -24.63
C ALA A 87 -10.80 -1.77 -25.21
N HIS A 88 -10.75 -0.45 -25.37
CA HIS A 88 -11.86 0.34 -25.93
C HIS A 88 -12.20 -0.07 -27.38
N LEU A 89 -11.20 -0.43 -28.18
CA LEU A 89 -11.40 -0.92 -29.55
C LEU A 89 -11.92 -2.37 -29.58
N ALA A 90 -11.42 -3.25 -28.71
CA ALA A 90 -11.79 -4.67 -28.71
C ALA A 90 -13.14 -4.98 -28.04
N LEU A 91 -13.46 -4.32 -26.92
CA LEU A 91 -14.70 -4.55 -26.16
C LEU A 91 -16.00 -4.40 -26.97
N PRO A 92 -16.19 -3.39 -27.84
CA PRO A 92 -17.43 -3.25 -28.62
C PRO A 92 -17.63 -4.33 -29.69
N HIS A 93 -16.59 -5.08 -30.06
CA HIS A 93 -16.72 -6.25 -30.95
C HIS A 93 -17.21 -7.48 -30.19
N ARG A 94 -16.74 -7.69 -28.95
CA ARG A 94 -17.11 -8.86 -28.15
C ARG A 94 -18.35 -8.66 -27.30
N PHE A 95 -18.62 -7.43 -26.86
CA PHE A 95 -19.71 -7.08 -25.96
C PHE A 95 -20.53 -5.91 -26.54
N PRO A 96 -21.64 -6.19 -27.26
CA PRO A 96 -22.48 -5.14 -27.86
C PRO A 96 -23.09 -4.19 -26.81
N ALA A 97 -23.22 -4.65 -25.57
CA ALA A 97 -23.64 -3.82 -24.44
C ALA A 97 -22.67 -2.65 -24.16
N TYR A 98 -21.38 -2.78 -24.48
CA TYR A 98 -20.38 -1.74 -24.28
C TYR A 98 -20.67 -0.48 -25.10
N ARG A 99 -21.32 -0.63 -26.26
CA ARG A 99 -21.70 0.50 -27.13
C ARG A 99 -22.72 1.42 -26.45
N ALA A 100 -23.62 0.85 -25.67
CA ALA A 100 -24.67 1.57 -24.94
C ALA A 100 -24.19 2.23 -23.64
N ILE A 101 -22.94 1.99 -23.21
CA ILE A 101 -22.39 2.59 -21.99
C ILE A 101 -22.14 4.09 -22.23
N PRO A 102 -22.60 4.99 -21.34
CA PRO A 102 -22.38 6.42 -21.47
C PRO A 102 -20.89 6.79 -21.34
N GLY A 103 -20.47 7.88 -21.97
CA GLY A 103 -19.06 8.24 -22.13
C GLY A 103 -18.28 8.36 -20.81
N HIS A 104 -18.90 8.87 -19.75
CA HIS A 104 -18.24 9.02 -18.45
C HIS A 104 -17.82 7.68 -17.82
N LEU A 105 -18.63 6.61 -17.96
CA LEU A 105 -18.25 5.28 -17.48
C LEU A 105 -17.12 4.67 -18.31
N LYS A 106 -17.04 4.98 -19.61
CA LYS A 106 -15.92 4.55 -20.46
C LYS A 106 -14.61 5.22 -20.01
N MET A 107 -14.67 6.52 -19.70
CA MET A 107 -13.53 7.26 -19.15
C MET A 107 -13.12 6.73 -17.77
N LEU A 108 -14.07 6.47 -16.88
CA LEU A 108 -13.80 5.86 -15.58
C LEU A 108 -13.07 4.52 -15.76
N GLY A 109 -13.54 3.67 -16.67
CA GLY A 109 -12.89 2.39 -16.98
C GLY A 109 -11.45 2.56 -17.47
N ALA A 110 -11.19 3.56 -18.30
CA ALA A 110 -9.83 3.88 -18.73
C ALA A 110 -8.95 4.35 -17.56
N MET A 111 -9.47 5.20 -16.68
CA MET A 111 -8.73 5.72 -15.51
C MET A 111 -8.37 4.63 -14.50
N ILE A 112 -9.23 3.63 -14.32
CA ILE A 112 -8.96 2.46 -13.47
C ILE A 112 -7.70 1.71 -13.93
N ILE A 113 -7.35 1.79 -15.22
CA ILE A 113 -6.13 1.16 -15.77
C ILE A 113 -4.95 2.14 -15.76
N ILE A 114 -5.17 3.38 -16.21
CA ILE A 114 -4.10 4.36 -16.40
C ILE A 114 -3.46 4.77 -15.06
N ILE A 115 -4.27 5.06 -14.04
CA ILE A 115 -3.77 5.61 -12.76
C ILE A 115 -2.86 4.60 -12.02
N PRO A 116 -3.23 3.31 -11.87
CA PRO A 116 -2.33 2.34 -11.27
C PRO A 116 -1.06 2.11 -12.08
N CYS A 117 -1.14 2.08 -13.42
CA CYS A 117 0.04 1.95 -14.27
C CYS A 117 1.01 3.14 -14.11
N PHE A 118 0.49 4.37 -14.04
CA PHE A 118 1.26 5.56 -13.70
C PHE A 118 1.97 5.39 -12.35
N ALA A 119 1.22 5.04 -11.30
CA ALA A 119 1.76 4.96 -9.94
C ALA A 119 2.85 3.89 -9.83
N VAL A 120 2.58 2.66 -10.26
CA VAL A 120 3.53 1.54 -10.20
C VAL A 120 4.80 1.85 -10.98
N GLN A 121 4.67 2.45 -12.18
CA GLN A 121 5.84 2.68 -13.01
C GLN A 121 6.68 3.88 -12.55
N SER A 122 6.04 4.89 -11.93
CA SER A 122 6.75 5.99 -11.27
C SER A 122 7.59 5.48 -10.09
N GLU A 123 7.00 4.69 -9.20
CA GLU A 123 7.68 4.10 -8.04
C GLU A 123 8.82 3.18 -8.47
N ARG A 124 8.58 2.33 -9.47
CA ARG A 124 9.60 1.41 -9.98
C ARG A 124 10.83 2.13 -10.54
N ARG A 125 10.68 3.30 -11.17
CA ARG A 125 11.81 4.11 -11.65
C ARG A 125 12.51 4.88 -10.53
N GLY A 126 11.77 5.38 -9.54
CA GLY A 126 12.36 5.95 -8.33
C GLY A 126 13.24 4.94 -7.60
N LEU A 127 12.70 3.75 -7.32
CA LEU A 127 13.47 2.65 -6.69
C LEU A 127 14.67 2.21 -7.53
N GLN A 128 14.59 2.29 -8.86
CA GLN A 128 15.73 1.97 -9.73
C GLN A 128 16.83 3.04 -9.62
N PHE A 129 16.45 4.32 -9.53
CA PHE A 129 17.39 5.42 -9.32
C PHE A 129 18.10 5.27 -7.96
N ASP A 130 17.33 5.02 -6.89
CA ASP A 130 17.87 4.82 -5.54
C ASP A 130 18.86 3.66 -5.50
N ARG A 131 18.51 2.52 -6.12
CA ARG A 131 19.42 1.36 -6.20
C ARG A 131 20.70 1.64 -6.97
N ALA A 132 20.64 2.48 -8.01
CA ALA A 132 21.82 2.82 -8.81
C ALA A 132 22.75 3.80 -8.08
N HIS A 133 22.21 4.64 -7.18
CA HIS A 133 22.97 5.64 -6.42
C HIS A 133 23.36 5.15 -5.02
N TRP A 134 22.87 3.99 -4.58
CA TRP A 134 23.39 3.30 -3.41
C TRP A 134 24.81 2.78 -3.65
N SER A 135 25.80 3.64 -3.44
CA SER A 135 27.21 3.26 -3.33
C SER A 135 27.62 3.15 -1.87
N GLY A 136 28.24 2.04 -1.48
CA GLY A 136 28.84 1.90 -0.14
C GLY A 136 28.75 0.49 0.43
N GLU A 137 29.16 0.40 1.69
CA GLU A 137 29.26 -0.84 2.48
C GLU A 137 27.90 -1.55 2.67
N SER A 138 26.82 -0.77 2.76
CA SER A 138 25.45 -1.30 2.86
C SER A 138 24.96 -1.96 1.57
N ALA A 139 25.45 -1.53 0.40
CA ALA A 139 25.09 -2.15 -0.88
C ALA A 139 25.72 -3.56 -1.01
N THR A 140 27.01 -3.69 -0.65
CA THR A 140 27.70 -4.99 -0.63
C THR A 140 27.07 -5.98 0.35
N LEU A 141 26.59 -5.49 1.49
CA LEU A 141 25.84 -6.27 2.46
C LEU A 141 24.54 -6.84 1.91
N LEU A 142 23.77 -6.01 1.20
CA LEU A 142 22.51 -6.41 0.58
C LEU A 142 22.74 -7.47 -0.52
N GLU A 143 23.77 -7.31 -1.34
CA GLU A 143 24.14 -8.28 -2.36
C GLU A 143 24.53 -9.64 -1.76
N GLU A 144 25.32 -9.64 -0.68
CA GLU A 144 25.67 -10.88 0.02
C GLU A 144 24.44 -11.56 0.62
N LYS A 145 23.54 -10.79 1.26
CA LYS A 145 22.27 -11.33 1.77
C LYS A 145 21.41 -11.92 0.66
N GLN A 146 21.26 -11.21 -0.47
CA GLN A 146 20.52 -11.72 -1.63
C GLN A 146 21.12 -13.02 -2.15
N ARG A 147 22.45 -13.10 -2.27
CA ARG A 147 23.13 -14.34 -2.70
C ARG A 147 22.87 -15.50 -1.73
N GLN A 148 22.92 -15.25 -0.42
CA GLN A 148 22.61 -16.27 0.58
C GLN A 148 21.15 -16.73 0.51
N GLU A 149 20.21 -15.81 0.28
CA GLU A 149 18.79 -16.13 0.07
C GLU A 149 18.58 -16.94 -1.20
N GLU A 150 19.24 -16.60 -2.31
CA GLU A 150 19.18 -17.38 -3.56
C GLU A 150 19.74 -18.79 -3.38
N LEU A 151 20.87 -18.93 -2.67
CA LEU A 151 21.45 -20.23 -2.34
C LEU A 151 20.51 -21.03 -1.43
N ARG A 152 19.90 -20.41 -0.43
CA ARG A 152 18.87 -21.04 0.42
C ARG A 152 17.69 -21.50 -0.44
N TRP A 153 17.16 -20.61 -1.27
CA TRP A 153 16.04 -20.87 -2.17
C TRP A 153 16.33 -22.03 -3.11
N SER A 154 17.54 -22.10 -3.67
CA SER A 154 17.95 -23.18 -4.58
C SER A 154 17.88 -24.56 -3.91
N ARG A 155 18.13 -24.63 -2.59
CA ARG A 155 18.12 -25.85 -1.78
C ARG A 155 16.72 -26.29 -1.34
N LEU A 156 15.70 -25.43 -1.45
CA LEU A 156 14.33 -25.74 -1.06
C LEU A 156 13.65 -26.71 -2.06
N SER A 157 12.83 -27.61 -1.52
CA SER A 157 11.96 -28.46 -2.34
C SER A 157 10.81 -27.65 -2.96
N MET A 158 10.19 -28.16 -4.04
CA MET A 158 9.14 -27.44 -4.77
C MET A 158 7.95 -27.05 -3.90
N THR A 159 7.54 -27.92 -2.98
CA THR A 159 6.43 -27.66 -2.04
C THR A 159 6.80 -26.57 -1.03
N GLN A 160 8.04 -26.55 -0.54
CA GLN A 160 8.55 -25.50 0.34
C GLN A 160 8.62 -24.15 -0.37
N LYS A 161 9.12 -24.13 -1.62
CA LYS A 161 9.16 -22.93 -2.45
C LYS A 161 7.77 -22.31 -2.63
N VAL A 162 6.76 -23.13 -2.95
CA VAL A 162 5.39 -22.62 -3.11
C VAL A 162 4.85 -22.07 -1.78
N LYS A 163 5.09 -22.77 -0.66
CA LYS A 163 4.65 -22.32 0.66
C LYS A 163 5.29 -20.99 1.05
N GLU A 164 6.60 -20.86 0.87
CA GLU A 164 7.36 -19.64 1.19
C GLU A 164 6.96 -18.49 0.27
N TYR A 165 6.85 -18.73 -1.03
CA TYR A 165 6.34 -17.73 -1.99
C TYR A 165 4.96 -17.19 -1.59
N CYS A 166 4.04 -18.08 -1.21
CA CYS A 166 2.71 -17.70 -0.78
C CYS A 166 2.73 -16.90 0.53
N ALA A 167 3.64 -17.20 1.46
CA ALA A 167 3.80 -16.46 2.70
C ALA A 167 4.34 -15.04 2.43
N ASP A 168 5.39 -14.92 1.61
CA ASP A 168 6.01 -13.63 1.27
C ASP A 168 5.07 -12.71 0.49
N HIS A 169 4.26 -13.28 -0.41
CA HIS A 169 3.36 -12.53 -1.29
C HIS A 169 1.89 -12.57 -0.81
N THR A 170 1.67 -12.69 0.50
CA THR A 170 0.31 -12.82 1.07
C THR A 170 -0.63 -11.71 0.60
N TYR A 171 -0.20 -10.45 0.61
CA TYR A 171 -1.04 -9.32 0.17
C TYR A 171 -1.37 -9.37 -1.33
N THR A 172 -0.39 -9.71 -2.16
CA THR A 172 -0.59 -9.87 -3.60
C THR A 172 -1.58 -10.99 -3.90
N LEU A 173 -1.50 -12.11 -3.17
CA LEU A 173 -2.45 -13.22 -3.30
C LEU A 173 -3.85 -12.86 -2.80
N ILE A 174 -3.97 -12.07 -1.73
CA ILE A 174 -5.25 -11.56 -1.23
C ILE A 174 -5.91 -10.67 -2.28
N VAL A 175 -5.19 -9.66 -2.78
CA VAL A 175 -5.72 -8.72 -3.77
C VAL A 175 -6.00 -9.41 -5.11
N GLY A 176 -5.07 -10.27 -5.56
CA GLY A 176 -5.21 -11.06 -6.79
C GLY A 176 -6.36 -12.07 -6.69
N GLY A 177 -6.51 -12.74 -5.55
CA GLY A 177 -7.60 -13.65 -5.28
C GLY A 177 -8.96 -12.95 -5.26
N TRP A 178 -9.03 -11.75 -4.67
CA TRP A 178 -10.23 -10.90 -4.72
C TRP A 178 -10.58 -10.53 -6.15
N ALA A 179 -9.63 -10.00 -6.92
CA ALA A 179 -9.85 -9.62 -8.32
C ALA A 179 -10.24 -10.82 -9.18
N GLY A 180 -9.58 -11.96 -8.98
CA GLY A 180 -9.89 -13.23 -9.63
C GLY A 180 -11.28 -13.74 -9.29
N SER A 181 -11.71 -13.63 -8.03
CA SER A 181 -13.05 -14.03 -7.60
C SER A 181 -14.14 -13.19 -8.25
N LEU A 182 -13.93 -11.88 -8.39
CA LEU A 182 -14.84 -10.99 -9.12
C LEU A 182 -14.90 -11.33 -10.61
N ALA A 183 -13.75 -11.61 -11.22
CA ALA A 183 -13.68 -12.00 -12.62
C ALA A 183 -14.41 -13.33 -12.87
N LEU A 184 -14.22 -14.32 -12.00
CA LEU A 184 -14.90 -15.61 -12.06
C LEU A 184 -16.40 -15.46 -11.88
N ALA A 185 -16.84 -14.76 -10.83
CA ALA A 185 -18.26 -14.49 -10.57
C ALA A 185 -18.90 -13.73 -11.74
N GLY A 186 -18.22 -12.74 -12.30
CA GLY A 186 -18.66 -11.98 -13.48
C GLY A 186 -18.78 -12.86 -14.72
N SER A 187 -17.83 -13.76 -14.95
CA SER A 187 -17.86 -14.72 -16.06
C SER A 187 -19.05 -15.67 -15.95
N ILE A 188 -19.29 -16.24 -14.76
CA ILE A 188 -20.44 -17.13 -14.50
C ILE A 188 -21.75 -16.38 -14.76
N LEU A 189 -21.90 -15.16 -14.21
CA LEU A 189 -23.09 -14.33 -14.40
C LEU A 189 -23.33 -13.95 -15.87
N TRP A 190 -22.27 -13.75 -16.65
CA TRP A 190 -22.40 -13.38 -18.06
C TRP A 190 -22.77 -14.57 -18.94
N GLN A 191 -22.36 -15.79 -18.60
CA GLN A 191 -22.67 -17.01 -19.36
C GLN A 191 -24.15 -17.42 -19.33
N ASP A 192 -24.90 -17.06 -18.28
CA ASP A 192 -26.31 -17.42 -18.20
C ASP A 192 -27.17 -16.67 -19.25
N LYS A 193 -27.78 -17.42 -20.18
CA LYS A 193 -28.59 -16.88 -21.29
C LYS A 193 -30.06 -16.68 -20.90
N TYR A 194 -30.56 -17.31 -19.84
CA TYR A 194 -31.99 -17.39 -19.55
C TYR A 194 -32.50 -16.21 -18.70
N MET A 195 -31.61 -15.37 -18.18
CA MET A 195 -31.96 -14.31 -17.26
C MET A 195 -31.85 -12.91 -17.89
N THR A 196 -32.83 -12.04 -17.60
CA THR A 196 -32.84 -10.65 -18.11
C THR A 196 -31.70 -9.81 -17.52
N LYS A 197 -31.29 -8.75 -18.23
CA LYS A 197 -30.19 -7.87 -17.78
C LYS A 197 -30.47 -7.23 -16.41
N ALA A 198 -31.72 -6.87 -16.13
CA ALA A 198 -32.11 -6.29 -14.84
C ALA A 198 -31.94 -7.30 -13.70
N GLN A 199 -32.32 -8.56 -13.92
CA GLN A 199 -32.16 -9.62 -12.93
C GLN A 199 -30.67 -9.94 -12.67
N LYS A 200 -29.81 -9.89 -13.69
CA LYS A 200 -28.35 -10.02 -13.52
C LYS A 200 -27.77 -8.97 -12.56
N VAL A 201 -28.26 -7.73 -12.61
CA VAL A 201 -27.82 -6.67 -11.69
C VAL A 201 -28.23 -6.97 -10.25
N VAL A 202 -29.44 -7.49 -10.04
CA VAL A 202 -29.90 -7.89 -8.71
C VAL A 202 -29.04 -9.03 -8.16
N GLN A 203 -28.74 -10.03 -8.99
CA GLN A 203 -27.85 -11.13 -8.60
C GLN A 203 -26.43 -10.66 -8.32
N ALA A 204 -25.88 -9.76 -9.13
CA ALA A 204 -24.55 -9.20 -8.93
C ALA A 204 -24.39 -8.60 -7.51
N ARG A 205 -25.44 -8.01 -6.95
CA ARG A 205 -25.42 -7.50 -5.57
C ARG A 205 -25.29 -8.61 -4.53
N MET A 206 -25.96 -9.75 -4.74
CA MET A 206 -25.84 -10.92 -3.85
C MET A 206 -24.43 -11.53 -3.93
N TRP A 207 -23.87 -11.64 -5.14
CA TRP A 207 -22.48 -12.04 -5.32
C TRP A 207 -21.50 -11.09 -4.64
N ALA A 208 -21.68 -9.77 -4.81
CA ALA A 208 -20.82 -8.77 -4.19
C ALA A 208 -20.84 -8.87 -2.66
N GLN A 209 -22.02 -9.04 -2.05
CA GLN A 209 -22.16 -9.22 -0.61
C GLN A 209 -21.51 -10.53 -0.13
N GLY A 210 -21.74 -11.64 -0.85
CA GLY A 210 -21.11 -12.93 -0.53
C GLY A 210 -19.59 -12.87 -0.64
N LEU A 211 -19.06 -12.23 -1.69
CA LEU A 211 -17.63 -12.02 -1.88
C LEU A 211 -17.02 -11.14 -0.78
N ALA A 212 -17.71 -10.10 -0.34
CA ALA A 212 -17.22 -9.27 0.77
C ALA A 212 -17.10 -10.07 2.07
N ILE A 213 -18.13 -10.87 2.40
CA ILE A 213 -18.11 -11.73 3.60
C ILE A 213 -17.03 -12.80 3.47
N GLY A 214 -16.96 -13.50 2.34
CA GLY A 214 -15.93 -14.50 2.07
C GLY A 214 -14.52 -13.92 2.17
N MET A 215 -14.32 -12.69 1.67
CA MET A 215 -13.06 -11.99 1.76
C MET A 215 -12.67 -11.67 3.21
N LEU A 216 -13.61 -11.25 4.05
CA LEU A 216 -13.35 -11.02 5.48
C LEU A 216 -12.94 -12.32 6.19
N ILE A 217 -13.57 -13.45 5.86
CA ILE A 217 -13.22 -14.76 6.41
C ILE A 217 -11.82 -15.16 5.97
N VAL A 218 -11.50 -15.04 4.67
CA VAL A 218 -10.18 -15.36 4.13
C VAL A 218 -9.10 -14.45 4.72
N ALA A 219 -9.35 -13.14 4.78
CA ALA A 219 -8.42 -12.19 5.38
C ALA A 219 -8.20 -12.47 6.88
N GLY A 220 -9.26 -12.82 7.62
CA GLY A 220 -9.17 -13.20 9.03
C GLY A 220 -8.37 -14.49 9.23
N ALA A 221 -8.61 -15.52 8.41
CA ALA A 221 -7.88 -16.78 8.44
C ALA A 221 -6.40 -16.57 8.08
N LEU A 222 -6.11 -15.80 7.02
CA LEU A 222 -4.75 -15.47 6.61
C LEU A 222 -4.03 -14.62 7.66
N SER A 223 -4.72 -13.66 8.29
CA SER A 223 -4.16 -12.84 9.36
C SER A 223 -3.86 -13.66 10.62
N ALA A 224 -4.69 -14.65 10.94
CA ALA A 224 -4.42 -15.57 12.05
C ALA A 224 -3.20 -16.46 11.73
N SER A 225 -3.10 -16.99 10.50
CA SER A 225 -1.95 -17.79 10.09
C SER A 225 -0.66 -16.98 9.95
N SER A 226 -0.75 -15.72 9.50
CA SER A 226 0.41 -14.84 9.42
C SER A 226 0.88 -14.46 10.81
N ARG A 227 -0.02 -14.21 11.77
CA ARG A 227 0.37 -14.02 13.19
C ARG A 227 1.13 -15.22 13.76
N SER A 228 0.72 -16.45 13.46
CA SER A 228 1.46 -17.62 13.94
C SER A 228 2.83 -17.76 13.26
N ALA A 229 2.91 -17.50 11.96
CA ALA A 229 4.18 -17.53 11.22
C ALA A 229 5.13 -16.40 11.65
N SER A 230 4.63 -15.18 11.82
CA SER A 230 5.39 -14.03 12.31
C SER A 230 5.81 -14.16 13.77
N LYS A 231 5.10 -14.95 14.59
CA LYS A 231 5.51 -15.24 15.97
C LYS A 231 6.68 -16.22 16.02
N GLU A 232 6.76 -17.13 15.05
CA GLU A 232 7.90 -18.03 14.87
C GLU A 232 9.08 -17.32 14.18
N GLN A 233 8.78 -16.33 13.32
CA GLN A 233 9.73 -15.45 12.64
C GLN A 233 9.82 -14.06 13.28
N GLN A 234 9.61 -13.95 14.59
CA GLN A 234 10.13 -12.82 15.37
C GLN A 234 11.65 -13.00 15.50
N VAL A 235 12.34 -12.95 14.37
CA VAL A 235 13.75 -12.62 14.33
C VAL A 235 13.77 -11.14 14.64
N GLU A 236 14.24 -10.76 15.84
CA GLU A 236 14.50 -9.36 16.17
C GLU A 236 15.22 -8.71 14.98
N ASP A 237 14.75 -7.54 14.55
CA ASP A 237 15.31 -6.86 13.38
C ASP A 237 16.73 -6.39 13.71
N HIS A 238 17.66 -7.31 13.52
CA HIS A 238 19.09 -7.12 13.72
C HIS A 238 19.74 -6.46 12.51
N SER A 239 18.97 -5.86 11.58
CA SER A 239 19.53 -5.15 10.44
C SER A 239 20.62 -4.14 10.85
N TRP A 240 20.39 -3.37 11.92
CA TRP A 240 21.41 -2.48 12.49
C TRP A 240 22.62 -3.23 13.07
N ARG A 241 22.38 -4.35 13.75
CA ARG A 241 23.46 -5.18 14.32
C ARG A 241 24.31 -5.81 13.23
N ASP A 242 23.70 -6.28 12.15
CA ASP A 242 24.36 -6.85 10.98
C ASP A 242 25.22 -5.79 10.28
N ILE A 243 24.73 -4.54 10.18
CA ILE A 243 25.50 -3.43 9.62
C ILE A 243 26.73 -3.15 10.50
N ILE A 244 26.55 -3.08 11.82
CA ILE A 244 27.66 -2.84 12.77
C ILE A 244 28.68 -3.99 12.72
N GLU A 245 28.22 -5.25 12.70
CA GLU A 245 29.11 -6.41 12.64
C GLU A 245 29.92 -6.43 11.35
N PHE A 246 29.28 -6.06 10.23
CA PHE A 246 29.97 -5.98 8.95
C PHE A 246 31.01 -4.85 8.93
N GLN A 247 30.66 -3.68 9.44
CA GLN A 247 31.59 -2.56 9.64
C GLN A 247 32.79 -2.98 10.49
N GLU A 248 32.55 -3.65 11.61
CA GLU A 248 33.63 -4.13 12.47
C GLU A 248 34.50 -5.16 11.75
N ARG A 249 33.91 -6.04 10.94
CA ARG A 249 34.63 -7.04 10.14
C ARG A 249 35.52 -6.41 9.07
N GLU A 250 35.00 -5.45 8.30
CA GLU A 250 35.76 -4.71 7.29
C GLU A 250 36.89 -3.89 7.94
N HIS A 251 36.64 -3.24 9.09
CA HIS A 251 37.68 -2.56 9.87
C HIS A 251 38.79 -3.51 10.35
N ARG A 252 38.45 -4.72 10.83
CA ARG A 252 39.42 -5.74 11.24
C ARG A 252 40.25 -6.28 10.07
N ILE A 253 39.64 -6.43 8.89
CA ILE A 253 40.34 -6.81 7.66
C ILE A 253 41.29 -5.71 7.22
N ALA A 254 40.86 -4.44 7.24
CA ALA A 254 41.69 -3.29 6.88
C ALA A 254 42.90 -3.11 7.80
N GLN A 255 42.78 -3.50 9.08
CA GLN A 255 43.88 -3.51 10.06
C GLN A 255 44.80 -4.74 9.94
N GLY A 256 44.52 -5.67 9.02
CA GLY A 256 45.31 -6.89 8.82
C GLY A 256 45.17 -7.93 9.95
N VAL A 257 44.17 -7.77 10.82
CA VAL A 257 43.90 -8.68 11.94
C VAL A 257 43.23 -9.96 11.47
N VAL A 258 42.46 -9.89 10.39
CA VAL A 258 41.72 -11.01 9.80
C VAL A 258 41.97 -11.07 8.30
N THR A 259 42.30 -12.24 7.77
CA THR A 259 42.42 -12.46 6.32
C THR A 259 41.04 -12.63 5.69
N ARG A 260 40.75 -11.91 4.59
CA ARG A 260 39.52 -12.08 3.81
C ARG A 260 39.49 -13.52 3.30
N THR A 261 38.65 -14.36 3.88
CA THR A 261 38.43 -15.72 3.39
C THR A 261 37.72 -15.62 2.05
N ALA A 262 38.37 -16.13 1.00
CA ALA A 262 37.86 -16.17 -0.36
C ALA A 262 36.72 -17.20 -0.53
#